data_AF-A0A293MUP2-F1
#
_entry.id   AF-A0A293MUP2-F1
#
_cell.length_a   1.000
_cell.length_b   1.000
_cell.length_c   1.000
_cell.angle_alpha   90.00
_cell.angle_beta   90.00
_cell.angle_gamma   90.00
#
_symmetry.space_group_name_H-M   'P 1'
#
loop_
_entity.id
_entity.type
_entity.pdbx_description
1 polymer ?
#
loop_
_entity_poly.entity_id
_entity_poly.type
_entity_poly.pdbx_seq_one_letter_code
_entity_poly.pdbx_strand_id
1 'polypeptide(L)'
;MGLFKMVPVSEGRVLIDGIDIARVPHETLRSHLSIIPQEPVMFFGTIRENLDPKRIFSNEELWAALEEAQLKDVVIAAGGLDGAVTEEGSNFSSGQRQLFCLARSLLHPSKLLVLDVGRIVEDGNPSELKTRDGSIFSKLLKQCEHQFAT
;
A
#
# COMPACT_ATOMS: atom_id res chain seq x y z
N MET A 1 -8.08 11.91 2.25
CA MET A 1 -9.13 11.89 1.20
C MET A 1 -9.28 13.21 0.42
N GLY A 2 -9.15 14.39 1.05
CA GLY A 2 -9.20 15.69 0.34
C GLY A 2 -8.11 15.87 -0.74
N LEU A 3 -6.91 15.32 -0.53
CA LEU A 3 -5.79 15.38 -1.49
C LEU A 3 -6.13 14.77 -2.87
N PHE A 4 -6.90 13.68 -2.89
CA PHE A 4 -7.29 12.97 -4.13
C PHE A 4 -8.59 13.51 -4.76
N LYS A 5 -9.15 14.60 -4.20
CA LYS A 5 -10.46 15.16 -4.55
C LYS A 5 -11.56 14.09 -4.54
N MET A 6 -11.51 13.18 -3.56
CA MET A 6 -12.61 12.24 -3.28
C MET A 6 -13.69 12.89 -2.41
N VAL A 7 -13.28 13.86 -1.59
CA VAL A 7 -14.16 14.73 -0.79
C VAL A 7 -13.76 16.18 -1.02
N PRO A 8 -14.72 17.13 -1.01
CA PRO A 8 -14.40 18.55 -1.09
C PRO A 8 -13.55 18.98 0.12
N VAL A 9 -12.66 19.95 -0.11
CA VAL A 9 -11.90 20.59 0.96
C VAL A 9 -12.83 21.55 1.69
N SER A 10 -13.03 21.32 3.00
CA SER A 10 -14.00 22.07 3.81
C SER A 10 -13.58 23.53 4.00
N GLU A 11 -12.29 23.76 4.28
CA GLU A 11 -11.71 25.09 4.49
C GLU A 11 -10.25 25.12 4.00
N GLY A 12 -9.78 26.30 3.59
CA GLY A 12 -8.43 26.49 3.07
C GLY A 12 -8.23 26.02 1.63
N ARG A 13 -6.97 25.76 1.26
CA ARG A 13 -6.58 25.28 -0.08
C ARG A 13 -5.41 24.33 0.01
N VAL A 14 -5.36 23.35 -0.88
CA VAL A 14 -4.24 22.40 -1.00
C VAL A 14 -3.45 22.78 -2.25
N LEU A 15 -2.16 23.06 -2.08
CA LEU A 15 -1.26 23.42 -3.15
C LEU A 15 -0.26 22.29 -3.40
N ILE A 16 -0.06 21.90 -4.65
CA ILE A 16 1.04 21.03 -5.09
C ILE A 16 1.89 21.86 -6.04
N ASP A 17 3.18 22.03 -5.75
CA ASP A 17 4.11 22.90 -6.49
C ASP A 17 3.58 24.33 -6.71
N GLY A 18 2.87 24.86 -5.71
CA GLY A 18 2.24 26.19 -5.77
C GLY A 18 0.93 26.26 -6.58
N ILE A 19 0.50 25.16 -7.20
CA ILE A 19 -0.76 25.06 -7.96
C ILE A 19 -1.88 24.57 -7.04
N ASP A 20 -2.99 25.30 -7.01
CA ASP A 20 -4.20 24.89 -6.29
C ASP A 20 -4.87 23.69 -6.97
N ILE A 21 -4.92 22.56 -6.26
CA ILE A 21 -5.51 21.32 -6.79
C ILE A 21 -7.01 21.45 -7.07
N ALA A 22 -7.70 22.42 -6.46
CA ALA A 22 -9.11 22.69 -6.74
C ALA A 22 -9.32 23.04 -8.22
N ARG A 23 -8.33 23.69 -8.86
CA ARG A 23 -8.36 24.12 -10.26
C ARG A 23 -7.93 23.05 -11.27
N VAL A 24 -7.36 21.94 -10.79
CA VAL A 24 -6.88 20.84 -11.64
C VAL A 24 -8.01 19.82 -11.88
N PRO A 25 -8.24 19.36 -13.12
CA PRO A 25 -9.18 18.27 -13.40
C PRO A 25 -8.84 17.00 -12.61
N HIS A 26 -9.86 16.25 -12.19
CA HIS A 26 -9.67 15.06 -11.34
C HIS A 26 -8.75 14.02 -11.99
N GLU A 27 -8.96 13.74 -13.28
CA GLU A 27 -8.16 12.76 -14.01
C GLU A 27 -6.68 13.18 -14.10
N THR A 28 -6.42 14.45 -14.43
CA THR A 28 -5.06 15.01 -14.47
C THR A 28 -4.39 14.98 -13.11
N LEU A 29 -5.09 15.34 -12.03
CA LEU A 29 -4.51 15.26 -10.69
C LEU A 29 -4.17 13.81 -10.34
N ARG A 30 -5.11 12.88 -10.52
CA ARG A 30 -4.95 11.48 -10.15
C ARG A 30 -3.91 10.74 -10.98
N SER A 31 -3.69 11.13 -12.24
CA SER A 31 -2.63 10.54 -13.07
C SER A 31 -1.21 10.88 -12.57
N HIS A 32 -1.07 11.89 -11.71
CA HIS A 32 0.21 12.32 -11.15
C HIS A 32 0.41 11.87 -9.68
N LEU A 33 -0.57 11.17 -9.10
CA LEU A 33 -0.54 10.67 -7.73
C LEU A 33 -0.60 9.14 -7.73
N SER A 34 0.30 8.49 -7.00
CA SER A 34 0.18 7.06 -6.67
C SER A 34 -0.13 6.90 -5.19
N ILE A 35 -0.91 5.88 -4.83
CA ILE A 35 -1.25 5.57 -3.44
C ILE A 35 -0.98 4.10 -3.13
N ILE A 36 -0.36 3.86 -1.97
CA ILE A 36 -0.27 2.53 -1.36
C ILE A 36 -1.11 2.57 -0.09
N PRO A 37 -2.33 2.00 -0.10
CA PRO A 37 -3.24 2.03 1.06
C PRO A 37 -2.80 1.04 2.15
N GLN A 38 -3.30 1.25 3.38
CA GLN A 38 -3.05 0.33 4.51
C GLN A 38 -3.57 -1.09 4.24
N GLU A 39 -4.77 -1.17 3.66
CA GLU A 39 -5.43 -2.40 3.24
C GLU A 39 -5.51 -2.42 1.71
N PRO A 40 -4.54 -3.06 1.04
CA PRO A 40 -4.54 -3.14 -0.41
C PRO A 40 -5.60 -4.12 -0.88
N VAL A 41 -6.47 -3.62 -1.76
CA VAL A 41 -7.53 -4.39 -2.40
C VAL A 41 -7.05 -4.87 -3.77
N MET A 42 -7.34 -6.13 -4.06
CA MET A 42 -7.26 -6.69 -5.41
C MET A 42 -8.63 -7.14 -5.84
N PHE A 43 -8.92 -6.98 -7.12
CA PHE A 43 -10.20 -7.32 -7.72
C PHE A 43 -10.16 -8.75 -8.26
N PHE A 44 -11.31 -9.42 -8.25
CA PHE A 44 -11.46 -10.70 -8.92
C PHE A 44 -11.11 -10.57 -10.41
N GLY A 45 -10.35 -11.52 -10.95
CA GLY A 45 -9.87 -11.49 -12.33
C GLY A 45 -8.48 -12.10 -12.45
N THR A 46 -7.64 -11.52 -13.31
CA THR A 46 -6.24 -11.93 -13.49
C THR A 46 -5.26 -10.99 -12.77
N ILE A 47 -4.04 -11.47 -12.53
CA ILE A 47 -2.92 -10.66 -12.05
C ILE A 47 -2.66 -9.48 -13.00
N ARG A 48 -2.72 -9.72 -14.32
CA ARG A 48 -2.59 -8.68 -15.35
C ARG A 48 -3.64 -7.58 -15.20
N GLU A 49 -4.92 -7.94 -15.09
CA GLU A 49 -6.00 -6.97 -14.93
C GLU A 49 -5.87 -6.16 -13.64
N ASN A 50 -5.31 -6.77 -12.60
CA ASN A 50 -5.01 -6.08 -11.37
C ASN A 50 -3.83 -5.12 -11.49
N LEU A 51 -2.77 -5.45 -12.23
CA LEU A 51 -1.61 -4.57 -12.42
C LEU A 51 -1.88 -3.44 -13.41
N ASP A 52 -2.54 -3.77 -14.52
CA ASP A 52 -2.78 -2.89 -15.65
C ASP A 52 -4.20 -3.09 -16.23
N PRO A 53 -5.22 -2.51 -15.57
CA PRO A 53 -6.62 -2.62 -16.02
C PRO A 53 -6.85 -2.06 -17.42
N LYS A 54 -6.04 -1.09 -17.85
CA LYS A 54 -6.17 -0.42 -19.16
C LYS A 54 -5.37 -1.12 -20.27
N ARG A 55 -4.56 -2.13 -19.93
CA ARG A 55 -3.69 -2.88 -20.87
C ARG A 55 -2.76 -1.95 -21.67
N ILE A 56 -2.14 -1.00 -21.00
CA ILE A 56 -1.22 -0.03 -21.59
C ILE A 56 0.22 -0.57 -21.63
N PHE A 57 0.60 -1.44 -20.71
CA PHE A 57 1.97 -1.92 -20.54
C PHE A 57 2.19 -3.30 -21.20
N SER A 58 3.39 -3.49 -21.72
CA SER A 58 3.89 -4.75 -22.27
C SER A 58 4.13 -5.79 -21.17
N ASN A 59 4.26 -7.08 -21.54
CA ASN A 59 4.58 -8.13 -20.57
C ASN A 59 5.93 -7.87 -19.91
N GLU A 60 6.90 -7.40 -20.67
CA GLU A 60 8.26 -7.09 -20.23
C GLU A 60 8.24 -6.01 -19.14
N GLU A 61 7.48 -4.93 -19.34
CA GLU A 61 7.31 -3.86 -18.34
C GLU A 61 6.61 -4.36 -17.08
N LEU A 62 5.55 -5.18 -17.23
CA LEU A 62 4.86 -5.78 -16.08
C LEU A 62 5.78 -6.69 -15.27
N TRP A 63 6.58 -7.52 -15.93
CA TRP A 63 7.55 -8.39 -15.27
C TRP A 63 8.69 -7.62 -14.61
N ALA A 64 9.16 -6.53 -15.22
CA ALA A 64 10.17 -5.65 -14.62
C ALA A 64 9.63 -5.01 -13.32
N ALA A 65 8.41 -4.47 -13.33
CA ALA A 65 7.80 -3.91 -12.14
C ALA A 65 7.57 -4.96 -11.04
N LEU A 66 7.20 -6.18 -11.41
CA LEU A 66 7.03 -7.30 -10.47
C LEU A 66 8.37 -7.78 -9.89
N GLU A 67 9.45 -7.76 -10.67
CA GLU A 67 10.81 -8.05 -10.19
C GLU A 67 11.26 -6.99 -9.18
N GLU A 68 11.14 -5.71 -9.53
CA GLU A 68 11.51 -4.59 -8.65
C GLU A 68 10.71 -4.60 -7.33
N ALA A 69 9.44 -5.00 -7.39
CA ALA A 69 8.57 -5.17 -6.23
C ALA A 69 8.74 -6.52 -5.49
N GLN A 70 9.70 -7.36 -5.87
CA GLN A 70 9.97 -8.67 -5.27
C GLN A 70 8.76 -9.64 -5.30
N LEU A 71 7.94 -9.56 -6.33
CA LEU A 71 6.73 -10.38 -6.52
C LEU A 71 6.84 -11.41 -7.65
N LYS A 72 7.91 -11.37 -8.46
CA LYS A 72 8.02 -12.21 -9.65
C LYS A 72 7.79 -13.70 -9.37
N ASP A 73 8.47 -14.28 -8.38
CA ASP A 73 8.33 -15.70 -8.06
C ASP A 73 6.93 -16.05 -7.55
N VAL A 74 6.32 -15.15 -6.77
CA VAL A 74 4.94 -15.28 -6.30
C VAL A 74 3.97 -15.32 -7.47
N VAL A 75 4.14 -14.42 -8.45
CA VAL A 75 3.30 -14.36 -9.65
C VAL A 75 3.52 -15.58 -10.55
N ILE A 76 4.76 -16.04 -10.72
CA ILE A 76 5.05 -17.28 -11.46
C ILE A 76 4.33 -18.47 -10.81
N ALA A 77 4.43 -18.62 -9.49
CA ALA A 77 3.76 -19.69 -8.75
C ALA A 77 2.22 -19.61 -8.83
N ALA A 78 1.67 -18.40 -8.99
CA ALA A 78 0.24 -18.17 -9.13
C ALA A 78 -0.31 -18.38 -10.56
N GLY A 79 0.52 -18.81 -11.52
CA GLY A 79 0.11 -19.03 -12.92
C GLY A 79 0.51 -17.91 -13.89
N GLY A 80 1.46 -17.07 -13.51
CA GLY A 80 1.95 -15.97 -14.34
C GLY A 80 0.99 -14.78 -14.39
N LEU A 81 1.12 -13.91 -15.40
CA LEU A 81 0.27 -12.73 -15.54
C LEU A 81 -1.23 -13.07 -15.72
N ASP A 82 -1.53 -14.24 -16.27
CA ASP A 82 -2.90 -14.75 -16.43
C ASP A 82 -3.38 -15.55 -15.21
N GLY A 83 -2.55 -15.63 -14.16
CA GLY A 83 -2.89 -16.25 -12.89
C GLY A 83 -4.12 -15.61 -12.25
N ALA A 84 -4.99 -16.46 -11.68
CA ALA A 84 -6.24 -16.01 -11.11
C ALA A 84 -6.05 -15.27 -9.78
N VAL A 85 -6.78 -14.18 -9.62
CA VAL A 85 -6.97 -13.46 -8.36
C VAL A 85 -8.38 -13.78 -7.87
N THR A 86 -8.47 -14.43 -6.71
CA THR A 86 -9.76 -14.78 -6.10
C THR A 86 -10.41 -13.53 -5.49
N GLU A 87 -11.65 -13.64 -5.01
CA GLU A 87 -12.36 -12.50 -4.39
C GLU A 87 -11.48 -11.81 -3.33
N GLU A 88 -11.39 -10.48 -3.46
CA GLU A 88 -10.56 -9.57 -2.64
C GLU A 88 -9.06 -9.92 -2.58
N GLY A 89 -8.56 -10.75 -3.51
CA GLY A 89 -7.18 -11.23 -3.48
C GLY A 89 -6.88 -12.10 -2.26
N SER A 90 -7.88 -12.88 -1.81
CA SER A 90 -7.78 -13.80 -0.68
C SER A 90 -6.69 -14.87 -0.85
N ASN A 91 -6.30 -15.19 -2.09
CA ASN A 91 -5.19 -16.08 -2.40
C ASN A 91 -3.79 -15.45 -2.23
N PHE A 92 -3.71 -14.17 -1.84
CA PHE A 92 -2.45 -13.49 -1.54
C PHE A 92 -2.42 -12.99 -0.10
N SER A 93 -1.25 -13.01 0.52
CA SER A 93 -1.04 -12.47 1.86
C SER A 93 -1.18 -10.95 1.87
N SER A 94 -1.42 -10.36 3.04
CA SER A 94 -1.47 -8.91 3.20
C SER A 94 -0.18 -8.23 2.71
N GLY A 95 0.99 -8.83 2.96
CA GLY A 95 2.27 -8.32 2.48
C GLY A 95 2.42 -8.42 0.97
N GLN A 96 1.98 -9.52 0.35
CA GLN A 96 1.98 -9.66 -1.11
C GLN A 96 1.07 -8.63 -1.77
N ARG A 97 -0.12 -8.38 -1.21
CA ARG A 97 -1.02 -7.33 -1.69
C ARG A 97 -0.41 -5.92 -1.59
N GLN A 98 0.40 -5.65 -0.57
CA GLN A 98 1.13 -4.39 -0.45
C GLN A 98 2.21 -4.26 -1.53
N LEU A 99 2.99 -5.32 -1.76
CA LEU A 99 3.97 -5.36 -2.85
C LEU A 99 3.28 -5.22 -4.22
N PHE A 100 2.03 -5.69 -4.36
CA PHE A 100 1.25 -5.49 -5.59
C PHE A 100 0.92 -4.01 -5.82
N CYS A 101 0.57 -3.28 -4.76
CA CYS A 101 0.40 -1.83 -4.83
C CYS A 101 1.72 -1.10 -5.15
N LEU A 102 2.86 -1.62 -4.67
CA LEU A 102 4.17 -1.11 -5.06
C LEU A 102 4.45 -1.36 -6.56
N ALA A 103 4.24 -2.58 -7.06
CA ALA A 103 4.39 -2.88 -8.49
C ALA A 103 3.53 -1.96 -9.36
N ARG A 104 2.27 -1.70 -8.95
CA ARG A 104 1.37 -0.74 -9.62
C ARG A 104 1.93 0.68 -9.66
N SER A 105 2.56 1.15 -8.58
CA SER A 105 3.14 2.51 -8.51
C SER A 105 4.44 2.63 -9.30
N LEU A 106 5.19 1.55 -9.49
CA LEU A 106 6.38 1.53 -10.36
C LEU A 106 6.00 1.63 -11.85
N LEU A 107 4.90 1.00 -12.26
CA LEU A 107 4.37 1.11 -13.63
C LEU A 107 3.89 2.53 -13.97
N HIS A 108 3.43 3.27 -12.96
CA HIS A 108 2.92 4.63 -13.12
C HIS A 108 3.85 5.60 -12.39
N PRO A 109 4.88 6.14 -13.05
CA PRO A 109 5.77 7.13 -12.44
C PRO A 109 4.99 8.40 -12.10
N SER A 110 4.39 8.41 -10.91
CA SER A 110 3.69 9.54 -10.32
C SER A 110 4.70 10.52 -9.74
N LYS A 111 4.38 11.82 -9.79
CA LYS A 111 5.21 12.84 -9.14
C LYS A 111 5.15 12.77 -7.61
N LEU A 112 4.08 12.19 -7.07
CA LEU A 112 3.87 12.08 -5.64
C LEU A 112 3.33 10.69 -5.27
N LEU A 113 4.09 9.97 -4.43
CA LEU A 113 3.68 8.71 -3.82
C LEU A 113 3.11 8.98 -2.42
N VAL A 114 1.87 8.57 -2.20
CA VAL A 114 1.20 8.62 -0.90
C VAL A 114 1.24 7.24 -0.27
N LEU A 115 1.94 7.13 0.85
CA LEU A 115 1.94 5.93 1.68
C LEU A 115 0.94 6.15 2.81
N ASP A 116 -0.20 5.47 2.76
CA ASP A 116 -1.12 5.40 3.88
C ASP A 116 -0.69 4.15 4.68
N VAL A 117 0.28 4.33 5.58
CA VAL A 117 0.79 3.26 6.46
C VAL A 117 0.41 3.64 7.87
N GLY A 118 -0.39 2.80 8.52
CA GLY A 118 -0.86 3.08 9.87
C GLY A 118 -1.22 1.80 10.60
N ARG A 119 -0.36 1.42 11.54
CA ARG A 119 -0.82 0.76 12.75
C ARG A 119 0.04 1.22 13.92
N ILE A 120 -0.45 2.21 14.66
CA ILE A 120 0.04 2.45 16.02
C ILE A 120 -0.52 1.30 16.85
N VAL A 121 0.33 0.29 17.11
CA VAL A 121 -0.05 -0.90 17.87
C VAL A 121 -0.19 -0.57 19.37
N GLU A 122 0.49 0.48 19.82
CA GLU A 122 0.35 1.10 21.13
C GLU A 122 0.83 2.56 21.10
N ASP A 123 0.12 3.44 21.81
CA ASP A 123 0.44 4.85 21.96
C ASP A 123 0.72 5.17 23.44
N GLY A 124 1.82 5.87 23.73
CA GLY A 124 2.30 6.20 25.09
C GLY A 124 3.83 6.18 25.24
N ASN A 125 4.37 6.84 26.26
CA ASN A 125 5.82 6.75 26.53
C ASN A 125 6.18 5.40 27.20
N PRO A 126 7.46 4.94 27.12
CA PRO A 126 7.84 3.64 27.65
C PRO A 126 7.54 3.42 29.14
N SER A 127 7.48 4.48 29.95
CA SER A 127 7.16 4.39 31.38
C SER A 127 5.68 4.11 31.61
N GLU A 128 4.81 4.69 30.78
CA GLU A 128 3.35 4.46 30.78
C GLU A 128 2.99 3.09 30.19
N LEU A 129 3.63 2.71 29.07
CA LEU A 129 3.37 1.43 28.40
C LEU A 129 3.82 0.22 29.25
N LYS A 130 4.83 0.38 30.11
CA LYS A 130 5.26 -0.67 31.05
C LYS A 130 4.17 -1.06 32.04
N THR A 131 3.42 -0.07 32.54
CA THR A 131 2.47 -0.23 33.66
C THR A 131 1.02 -0.43 33.20
N ARG A 132 0.74 -0.18 31.92
CA ARG A 132 -0.58 -0.34 31.30
C ARG A 132 -0.98 -1.82 31.19
N ASP A 133 -2.12 -2.17 31.78
CA ASP A 133 -2.63 -3.55 31.74
C ASP A 133 -3.01 -3.97 30.31
N GLY A 134 -2.66 -5.21 29.96
CA GLY A 134 -2.83 -5.74 28.61
C GLY A 134 -1.81 -5.26 27.58
N SER A 135 -0.84 -4.40 27.95
CA SER A 135 0.06 -3.77 26.99
C SER A 135 0.98 -4.76 26.24
N ILE A 136 1.13 -4.54 24.93
CA ILE A 136 2.04 -5.30 24.06
C ILE A 136 3.49 -5.01 24.43
N PHE A 137 3.86 -3.74 24.67
CA PHE A 137 5.19 -3.36 25.16
C PHE A 137 5.53 -4.02 26.50
N SER A 138 4.59 -4.03 27.45
CA SER A 138 4.76 -4.71 28.75
C SER A 138 4.94 -6.23 28.61
N LYS A 139 4.17 -6.88 27.71
CA LYS A 139 4.29 -8.32 27.43
C LYS A 139 5.64 -8.69 26.82
N LEU A 140 6.16 -7.87 25.89
CA LEU A 140 7.47 -8.08 25.27
C LEU A 140 8.63 -7.95 26.27
N LEU A 141 8.56 -6.98 27.20
CA LEU A 141 9.56 -6.82 28.26
C LEU A 141 9.64 -8.04 29.18
N LYS A 142 8.48 -8.55 29.63
CA LYS A 142 8.40 -9.75 30.46
C LYS A 142 8.96 -10.99 29.76
N GLN A 143 8.78 -11.10 28.44
CA GLN A 143 9.35 -12.19 27.66
C GLN A 143 10.87 -12.11 27.55
N CYS A 144 11.44 -10.91 27.33
CA CYS A 144 12.89 -10.73 27.32
C CYS A 144 13.52 -11.06 28.68
N GLU A 145 12.91 -10.63 29.79
CA GLU A 145 13.43 -10.91 31.14
C GLU A 145 13.51 -12.41 31.46
N HIS A 146 12.58 -13.22 30.95
CA HIS A 146 12.65 -14.68 31.08
C HIS A 146 13.68 -15.34 30.16
N GLN A 147 14.02 -14.72 29.02
CA GLN A 147 14.96 -15.28 28.06
C GLN A 147 16.44 -15.08 28.46
N PHE A 148 16.73 -14.15 29.37
CA PHE A 148 18.07 -13.89 29.91
C PHE A 148 18.27 -14.39 31.36
N ALA A 149 17.28 -15.09 31.92
CA ALA A 149 17.34 -15.67 33.27
C ALA A 149 17.73 -17.16 33.28
N THR A 150 18.27 -17.69 32.17
CA THR A 150 18.79 -19.07 32.07
C THR A 150 20.23 -19.07 31.58
#